data_AF-A0A7C2VS55-F1
#
_entry.id   AF-A0A7C2VS55-F1
#
_cell.length_a   1.000
_cell.length_b   1.000
_cell.length_c   1.000
_cell.angle_alpha   90.00
_cell.angle_beta   90.00
_cell.angle_gamma   90.00
#
_symmetry.space_group_name_H-M   'P 1'
#
loop_
_entity.id
_entity.type
_entity.pdbx_description
1 polymer ?
#
loop_
_entity_poly.entity_id
_entity_poly.type
_entity_poly.pdbx_seq_one_letter_code
_entity_poly.pdbx_strand_id
1 'polypeptide(L)'
;MATRLYLALALHNHQPVGNFDHVFEQAYRQAYEPMVAALERHPHVRLALHYSGPLHDWLLAHHPDFFGRVRALVARGQVEIMTGAYYEPILAIIPDDDKHDQIVKQTLAVERDFGYRATGYWLAERVWEPHLVRPLAEAGVLYTIVDDTHFKAVGLNEDHLFGYYVSEEQGRVLRIFATAKHLRYTIPWAPVEEVIAWLRSQATEDGPRVAVMGDDGEKFGLWPGTYAHCWEKGWVDDFFSALAREKEWLITIPPGEYIRDFPPLGRVYLPTASYDEMTEWALPPALSAELADLKHRLAVQADDSLSDYYGVTGIPHVVVIDQQGIVRMMKVGSGEANAKAIEGLIAELLKKPAAAP
;
A
#
# COMPACT_ATOMS: atom_id res chain seq x y z
N MET A 1 8.76 -27.98 5.23
CA MET A 1 7.48 -27.90 4.47
C MET A 1 7.76 -27.08 3.22
N ALA A 2 6.96 -27.16 2.14
CA ALA A 2 7.24 -26.30 0.98
C ALA A 2 7.16 -24.82 1.38
N THR A 3 8.20 -24.05 1.10
CA THR A 3 8.24 -22.59 1.31
C THR A 3 7.08 -21.97 0.54
N ARG A 4 6.11 -21.36 1.24
CA ARG A 4 4.92 -20.78 0.62
C ARG A 4 4.68 -19.37 1.15
N LEU A 5 4.64 -18.42 0.24
CA LEU A 5 4.20 -17.05 0.48
C LEU A 5 2.87 -16.82 -0.23
N TYR A 6 1.93 -16.23 0.48
CA TYR A 6 0.71 -15.71 -0.11
C TYR A 6 0.89 -14.24 -0.49
N LEU A 7 0.25 -13.82 -1.57
CA LEU A 7 0.19 -12.43 -2.00
C LEU A 7 -1.26 -11.99 -2.07
N ALA A 8 -1.64 -11.03 -1.24
CA ALA A 8 -2.97 -10.43 -1.27
C ALA A 8 -2.88 -9.02 -1.84
N LEU A 9 -3.51 -8.80 -3.00
CA LEU A 9 -3.61 -7.50 -3.63
C LEU A 9 -5.04 -6.96 -3.43
N ALA A 10 -5.17 -5.69 -3.06
CA ALA A 10 -6.44 -4.99 -2.96
C ALA A 10 -6.33 -3.66 -3.72
N LEU A 11 -7.12 -3.50 -4.77
CA LEU A 11 -7.09 -2.30 -5.61
C LEU A 11 -8.30 -1.42 -5.27
N HIS A 12 -8.02 -0.20 -4.84
CA HIS A 12 -9.03 0.80 -4.51
C HIS A 12 -9.32 1.70 -5.69
N ASN A 13 -10.55 1.66 -6.21
CA ASN A 13 -10.98 2.51 -7.31
C ASN A 13 -11.98 3.54 -6.81
N HIS A 14 -11.66 4.81 -6.99
CA HIS A 14 -12.47 5.91 -6.51
C HIS A 14 -12.47 7.09 -7.46
N GLN A 15 -13.67 7.69 -7.61
CA GLN A 15 -13.84 9.02 -8.18
C GLN A 15 -14.78 9.82 -7.27
N PRO A 16 -14.40 11.05 -6.86
CA PRO A 16 -15.17 11.82 -5.90
C PRO A 16 -16.46 12.37 -6.50
N VAL A 17 -17.47 12.55 -5.63
CA VAL A 17 -18.71 13.24 -6.02
C VAL A 17 -18.37 14.63 -6.55
N GLY A 18 -18.96 14.99 -7.69
CA GLY A 18 -18.75 16.28 -8.34
C GLY A 18 -17.55 16.34 -9.28
N ASN A 19 -16.80 15.24 -9.46
CA ASN A 19 -15.81 15.18 -10.53
C ASN A 19 -16.49 15.17 -11.92
N PHE A 20 -15.76 15.56 -12.95
CA PHE A 20 -16.31 15.66 -14.30
C PHE A 20 -16.51 14.28 -14.92
N ASP A 21 -17.60 14.11 -15.67
CA ASP A 21 -17.94 12.87 -16.37
C ASP A 21 -16.80 12.31 -17.23
N HIS A 22 -16.09 13.19 -17.96
CA HIS A 22 -14.95 12.77 -18.78
C HIS A 22 -13.77 12.21 -17.96
N VAL A 23 -13.64 12.59 -16.68
CA VAL A 23 -12.61 12.04 -15.78
C VAL A 23 -12.99 10.63 -15.36
N PHE A 24 -14.26 10.37 -15.06
CA PHE A 24 -14.76 9.01 -14.82
C PHE A 24 -14.54 8.11 -16.05
N GLU A 25 -14.91 8.59 -17.24
CA GLU A 25 -14.72 7.85 -18.50
C GLU A 25 -13.25 7.59 -18.79
N GLN A 26 -12.37 8.57 -18.54
CA GLN A 26 -10.93 8.40 -18.70
C GLN A 26 -10.39 7.34 -17.73
N ALA A 27 -10.75 7.42 -16.45
CA ALA A 27 -10.33 6.46 -15.43
C ALA A 27 -10.81 5.04 -15.75
N TYR A 28 -12.04 4.90 -16.22
CA TYR A 28 -12.58 3.63 -16.70
C TYR A 28 -11.73 3.04 -17.83
N ARG A 29 -11.52 3.79 -18.91
CA ARG A 29 -10.78 3.30 -20.08
C ARG A 29 -9.32 3.00 -19.79
N GLN A 30 -8.70 3.78 -18.91
CA GLN A 30 -7.27 3.72 -18.69
C GLN A 30 -6.86 2.81 -17.55
N ALA A 31 -7.70 2.60 -16.53
CA ALA A 31 -7.34 1.83 -15.34
C ALA A 31 -8.30 0.67 -15.07
N TYR A 32 -9.61 0.93 -15.01
CA TYR A 32 -10.57 -0.07 -14.50
C TYR A 32 -10.86 -1.19 -15.50
N GLU A 33 -11.19 -0.80 -16.75
CA GLU A 33 -11.45 -1.73 -17.84
C GLU A 33 -10.23 -2.62 -18.16
N PRO A 34 -9.02 -2.08 -18.41
CA PRO A 34 -7.88 -2.92 -18.76
C PRO A 34 -7.46 -3.85 -17.60
N MET A 35 -7.66 -3.45 -16.35
CA MET A 35 -7.43 -4.32 -15.19
C MET A 35 -8.37 -5.53 -15.16
N VAL A 36 -9.67 -5.32 -15.36
CA VAL A 36 -10.65 -6.42 -15.45
C VAL A 36 -10.33 -7.32 -16.65
N ALA A 37 -9.97 -6.74 -17.80
CA ALA A 37 -9.55 -7.51 -18.97
C ALA A 37 -8.29 -8.34 -18.71
N ALA A 38 -7.31 -7.82 -17.97
CA ALA A 38 -6.11 -8.56 -17.59
C ALA A 38 -6.45 -9.73 -16.65
N LEU A 39 -7.31 -9.51 -15.66
CA LEU A 39 -7.78 -10.58 -14.77
C LEU A 39 -8.50 -11.70 -15.55
N GLU A 40 -9.29 -11.37 -16.56
CA GLU A 40 -9.91 -12.38 -17.42
C GLU A 40 -8.90 -13.24 -18.19
N ARG A 41 -7.79 -12.65 -18.64
CA ARG A 41 -6.70 -13.38 -19.32
C ARG A 41 -5.85 -14.23 -18.37
N HIS A 42 -5.81 -13.86 -17.08
CA HIS A 42 -4.95 -14.49 -16.06
C HIS A 42 -5.78 -15.12 -14.92
N PRO A 43 -6.48 -16.26 -15.16
CA PRO A 43 -7.42 -16.83 -14.22
C PRO A 43 -6.81 -17.33 -12.89
N HIS A 44 -5.49 -17.48 -12.83
CA HIS A 44 -4.76 -17.85 -11.62
C HIS A 44 -4.47 -16.68 -10.68
N VAL A 45 -4.61 -15.43 -11.14
CA VAL A 45 -4.40 -14.23 -10.31
C VAL A 45 -5.67 -13.89 -9.58
N ARG A 46 -5.62 -13.96 -8.26
CA ARG A 46 -6.75 -13.72 -7.36
C ARG A 46 -6.47 -12.51 -6.47
N LEU A 47 -7.41 -11.59 -6.38
CA LEU A 47 -7.23 -10.32 -5.66
C LEU A 47 -8.56 -9.76 -5.17
N ALA A 48 -8.50 -8.64 -4.46
CA ALA A 48 -9.66 -7.85 -4.06
C ALA A 48 -9.79 -6.55 -4.87
N LEU A 49 -11.02 -6.17 -5.19
CA LEU A 49 -11.35 -4.88 -5.80
C LEU A 49 -12.30 -4.11 -4.90
N HIS A 50 -12.07 -2.81 -4.76
CA HIS A 50 -12.99 -1.86 -4.16
C HIS A 50 -13.42 -0.84 -5.21
N TYR A 51 -14.71 -0.53 -5.29
CA TYR A 51 -15.26 0.55 -6.11
C TYR A 51 -16.11 1.44 -5.20
N SER A 52 -15.71 2.70 -5.00
CA SER A 52 -16.51 3.66 -4.20
C SER A 52 -17.94 3.80 -4.75
N GLY A 53 -18.91 4.16 -3.91
CA GLY A 53 -20.32 4.28 -4.29
C GLY A 53 -20.60 5.20 -5.48
N PRO A 54 -20.06 6.44 -5.53
CA PRO A 54 -20.20 7.31 -6.71
C PRO A 54 -19.64 6.70 -7.99
N LEU A 55 -18.49 6.03 -7.93
CA LEU A 55 -17.91 5.34 -9.08
C LEU A 55 -18.77 4.14 -9.49
N HIS A 56 -19.27 3.37 -8.54
CA HIS A 56 -20.20 2.27 -8.78
C HIS A 56 -21.44 2.77 -9.53
N ASP A 57 -22.12 3.79 -9.00
CA ASP A 57 -23.32 4.37 -9.62
C ASP A 57 -23.05 4.84 -11.05
N TRP A 58 -21.92 5.52 -11.26
CA TRP A 58 -21.52 5.99 -12.59
C TRP A 58 -21.24 4.83 -13.55
N LEU A 59 -20.47 3.81 -13.12
CA LEU A 59 -20.19 2.63 -13.94
C LEU A 59 -21.47 1.87 -14.28
N LEU A 60 -22.43 1.77 -13.35
CA LEU A 60 -23.68 1.05 -13.58
C LEU A 60 -24.53 1.75 -14.65
N ALA A 61 -24.51 3.08 -14.67
CA ALA A 61 -25.22 3.87 -15.65
C ALA A 61 -24.56 3.88 -17.04
N HIS A 62 -23.22 3.88 -17.12
CA HIS A 62 -22.48 4.10 -18.37
C HIS A 62 -21.88 2.83 -18.98
N HIS A 63 -21.45 1.89 -18.13
CA HIS A 63 -20.76 0.66 -18.52
C HIS A 63 -21.37 -0.58 -17.84
N PRO A 64 -22.68 -0.86 -17.97
CA PRO A 64 -23.35 -1.96 -17.27
C PRO A 64 -22.75 -3.34 -17.58
N ASP A 65 -22.18 -3.53 -18.77
CA ASP A 65 -21.49 -4.77 -19.18
C ASP A 65 -20.26 -5.08 -18.30
N PHE A 66 -19.62 -4.05 -17.74
CA PHE A 66 -18.50 -4.17 -16.81
C PHE A 66 -18.89 -5.01 -15.58
N PHE A 67 -20.09 -4.79 -15.03
CA PHE A 67 -20.58 -5.54 -13.87
C PHE A 67 -20.78 -7.02 -14.20
N GLY A 68 -21.24 -7.34 -15.40
CA GLY A 68 -21.37 -8.73 -15.86
C GLY A 68 -20.03 -9.47 -15.83
N ARG A 69 -18.96 -8.79 -16.26
CA ARG A 69 -17.60 -9.34 -16.27
C ARG A 69 -17.03 -9.50 -14.87
N VAL A 70 -17.15 -8.47 -14.03
CA VAL A 70 -16.72 -8.55 -12.62
C VAL A 70 -17.49 -9.64 -11.86
N ARG A 71 -18.81 -9.78 -12.07
CA ARG A 71 -19.60 -10.91 -11.52
C ARG A 71 -19.04 -12.26 -11.92
N ALA A 72 -18.59 -12.43 -13.17
CA ALA A 72 -17.97 -13.66 -13.63
C ALA A 72 -16.59 -13.91 -12.98
N LEU A 73 -15.84 -12.87 -12.63
CA LEU A 73 -14.60 -12.98 -11.83
C LEU A 73 -14.91 -13.41 -10.38
N VAL A 74 -15.94 -12.82 -9.78
CA VAL A 74 -16.41 -13.12 -8.42
C VAL A 74 -16.92 -14.55 -8.33
N ALA A 75 -17.80 -14.97 -9.25
CA ALA A 75 -18.43 -16.29 -9.22
C ALA A 75 -17.43 -17.46 -9.29
N ARG A 76 -16.25 -17.25 -9.88
CA ARG A 76 -15.16 -18.24 -9.92
C ARG A 76 -14.11 -18.08 -8.82
N GLY A 77 -14.37 -17.21 -7.83
CA GLY A 77 -13.49 -16.98 -6.67
C GLY A 77 -12.18 -16.27 -7.02
N GLN A 78 -12.10 -15.62 -8.18
CA GLN A 78 -10.91 -14.90 -8.61
C GLN A 78 -10.87 -13.49 -8.02
N VAL A 79 -12.02 -12.84 -7.88
CA VAL A 79 -12.13 -11.51 -7.29
C VAL A 79 -13.00 -11.57 -6.03
N GLU A 80 -12.50 -10.98 -4.95
CA GLU A 80 -13.30 -10.55 -3.81
C GLU A 80 -13.68 -9.07 -4.01
N ILE A 81 -14.93 -8.70 -3.75
CA ILE A 81 -15.32 -7.28 -3.73
C ILE A 81 -15.32 -6.78 -2.30
N MET A 82 -14.55 -5.73 -2.04
CA MET A 82 -14.55 -5.05 -0.75
C MET A 82 -15.68 -4.02 -0.69
N THR A 83 -16.21 -3.81 0.51
CA THR A 83 -17.07 -2.67 0.83
C THR A 83 -16.23 -1.48 1.30
N GLY A 84 -16.91 -0.37 1.57
CA GLY A 84 -16.35 0.91 1.97
C GLY A 84 -17.49 1.78 2.51
N ALA A 85 -17.18 3.00 2.95
CA ALA A 85 -18.24 3.97 3.18
C ALA A 85 -18.65 4.55 1.82
N TYR A 86 -19.95 4.49 1.49
CA TYR A 86 -20.46 4.75 0.14
C TYR A 86 -19.85 5.97 -0.54
N TYR A 87 -19.79 7.10 0.16
CA TYR A 87 -19.32 8.39 -0.36
C TYR A 87 -17.85 8.72 -0.04
N GLU A 88 -17.06 7.74 0.40
CA GLU A 88 -15.64 7.91 0.79
C GLU A 88 -15.37 9.03 1.82
N PRO A 89 -16.16 9.18 2.89
CA PRO A 89 -15.78 10.06 3.98
C PRO A 89 -14.53 9.54 4.69
N ILE A 90 -13.77 10.46 5.30
CA ILE A 90 -12.86 10.07 6.39
C ILE A 90 -13.74 9.52 7.52
N LEU A 91 -13.72 8.21 7.69
CA LEU A 91 -14.70 7.53 8.54
C LEU A 91 -14.65 8.04 9.98
N ALA A 92 -13.46 8.32 10.52
CA ALA A 92 -13.25 8.76 11.89
C ALA A 92 -13.99 10.05 12.28
N ILE A 93 -14.26 10.95 11.32
CA ILE A 93 -14.78 12.30 11.61
C ILE A 93 -16.30 12.43 11.42
N ILE A 94 -17.01 11.33 11.15
CA ILE A 94 -18.48 11.31 11.00
C ILE A 94 -19.18 10.54 12.14
N PRO A 95 -20.46 10.85 12.47
CA PRO A 95 -21.21 10.14 13.51
C PRO A 95 -21.30 8.62 13.28
N ASP A 96 -21.36 7.83 14.35
CA ASP A 96 -21.41 6.35 14.25
C ASP A 96 -22.60 5.83 13.43
N ASP A 97 -23.77 6.48 13.54
CA ASP A 97 -24.95 6.13 12.75
C ASP A 97 -24.69 6.32 11.24
N ASP A 98 -24.03 7.44 10.86
CA ASP A 98 -23.64 7.71 9.47
C ASP A 98 -22.57 6.73 8.99
N LYS A 99 -21.60 6.35 9.84
CA LYS A 99 -20.60 5.31 9.52
C LYS A 99 -21.32 4.01 9.13
N HIS A 100 -22.23 3.55 9.99
CA HIS A 100 -22.98 2.32 9.77
C HIS A 100 -23.79 2.37 8.47
N ASP A 101 -24.58 3.43 8.27
CA ASP A 101 -25.46 3.54 7.10
C ASP A 101 -24.68 3.66 5.79
N GLN A 102 -23.54 4.34 5.79
CA GLN A 102 -22.64 4.41 4.63
C GLN A 102 -22.09 3.03 4.26
N ILE A 103 -21.67 2.23 5.25
CA ILE A 103 -21.12 0.88 5.04
C ILE A 103 -22.22 -0.08 4.57
N VAL A 104 -23.37 -0.07 5.23
CA VAL A 104 -24.51 -0.94 4.86
C VAL A 104 -24.98 -0.61 3.45
N LYS A 105 -25.09 0.67 3.09
CA LYS A 105 -25.47 1.09 1.75
C LYS A 105 -24.52 0.56 0.69
N GLN A 106 -23.21 0.68 0.89
CA GLN A 106 -22.20 0.15 -0.03
C GLN A 106 -22.26 -1.37 -0.12
N THR A 107 -22.38 -2.04 1.03
CA THR A 107 -22.44 -3.51 1.10
C THR A 107 -23.66 -4.06 0.35
N LEU A 108 -24.82 -3.42 0.49
CA LEU A 108 -26.04 -3.79 -0.24
C LEU A 108 -25.92 -3.53 -1.75
N ALA A 109 -25.26 -2.45 -2.17
CA ALA A 109 -25.00 -2.20 -3.59
C ALA A 109 -24.07 -3.28 -4.18
N VAL A 110 -23.01 -3.63 -3.45
CA VAL A 110 -22.09 -4.72 -3.85
C VAL A 110 -22.81 -6.06 -3.93
N GLU A 111 -23.64 -6.40 -2.96
CA GLU A 111 -24.43 -7.64 -2.96
C GLU A 111 -25.42 -7.69 -4.13
N ARG A 112 -26.14 -6.59 -4.37
CA ARG A 112 -27.09 -6.47 -5.47
C ARG A 112 -26.42 -6.64 -6.83
N ASP A 113 -25.33 -5.92 -7.08
CA ASP A 113 -24.80 -5.76 -8.45
C ASP A 113 -23.64 -6.71 -8.76
N PHE A 114 -22.91 -7.19 -7.76
CA PHE A 114 -21.85 -8.19 -7.93
C PHE A 114 -22.23 -9.59 -7.42
N GLY A 115 -23.35 -9.74 -6.72
CA GLY A 115 -23.75 -11.03 -6.13
C GLY A 115 -22.80 -11.49 -5.01
N TYR A 116 -22.09 -10.55 -4.39
CA TYR A 116 -21.10 -10.82 -3.35
C TYR A 116 -21.45 -10.08 -2.06
N ARG A 117 -21.54 -10.78 -0.94
CA ARG A 117 -21.71 -10.12 0.35
C ARG A 117 -20.35 -9.73 0.91
N ALA A 118 -19.95 -8.48 0.69
CA ALA A 118 -18.65 -7.97 1.07
C ALA A 118 -18.43 -7.98 2.59
N THR A 119 -17.25 -8.46 3.01
CA THR A 119 -16.80 -8.49 4.41
C THR A 119 -15.48 -7.77 4.66
N GLY A 120 -14.71 -7.50 3.60
CA GLY A 120 -13.53 -6.65 3.65
C GLY A 120 -13.89 -5.18 3.46
N TYR A 121 -13.29 -4.29 4.24
CA TYR A 121 -13.52 -2.84 4.16
C TYR A 121 -12.28 -2.10 3.69
N TRP A 122 -12.44 -1.17 2.75
CA TRP A 122 -11.41 -0.20 2.40
C TRP A 122 -11.55 1.05 3.28
N LEU A 123 -10.52 1.35 4.07
CA LEU A 123 -10.47 2.54 4.91
C LEU A 123 -9.96 3.73 4.11
N ALA A 124 -10.87 4.63 3.73
CA ALA A 124 -10.58 5.88 3.03
C ALA A 124 -9.40 6.62 3.70
N GLU A 125 -8.40 6.97 2.89
CA GLU A 125 -7.15 7.61 3.32
C GLU A 125 -6.39 6.89 4.46
N ARG A 126 -6.74 5.64 4.73
CA ARG A 126 -6.21 4.82 5.83
C ARG A 126 -6.20 5.58 7.17
N VAL A 127 -7.14 6.51 7.39
CA VAL A 127 -7.26 7.27 8.64
C VAL A 127 -7.86 6.35 9.69
N TRP A 128 -6.99 5.77 10.51
CA TRP A 128 -7.36 4.83 11.56
C TRP A 128 -7.54 5.54 12.90
N GLU A 129 -8.57 5.12 13.64
CA GLU A 129 -8.69 5.35 15.08
C GLU A 129 -9.10 4.04 15.77
N PRO A 130 -8.63 3.75 17.00
CA PRO A 130 -8.97 2.53 17.73
C PRO A 130 -10.49 2.27 17.80
N HIS A 131 -11.28 3.33 17.97
CA HIS A 131 -12.72 3.24 18.11
C HIS A 131 -13.46 2.85 16.81
N LEU A 132 -12.78 2.81 15.65
CA LEU A 132 -13.38 2.34 14.40
C LEU A 132 -13.66 0.83 14.39
N VAL A 133 -13.02 0.05 15.26
CA VAL A 133 -13.26 -1.40 15.37
C VAL A 133 -14.75 -1.71 15.59
N ARG A 134 -15.39 -1.00 16.52
CA ARG A 134 -16.80 -1.23 16.88
C ARG A 134 -17.77 -0.95 15.72
N PRO A 135 -17.85 0.26 15.14
CA PRO A 135 -18.81 0.55 14.07
C PRO A 135 -18.55 -0.29 12.81
N LEU A 136 -17.29 -0.61 12.48
CA LEU A 136 -16.97 -1.50 11.36
C LEU A 136 -17.52 -2.92 11.61
N ALA A 137 -17.22 -3.50 12.78
CA ALA A 137 -17.68 -4.84 13.13
C ALA A 137 -19.21 -4.93 13.23
N GLU A 138 -19.88 -3.90 13.74
CA GLU A 138 -21.33 -3.85 13.85
C GLU A 138 -22.02 -3.75 12.48
N ALA A 139 -21.37 -3.10 11.50
CA ALA A 139 -21.80 -3.11 10.10
C ALA A 139 -21.51 -4.43 9.35
N GLY A 140 -20.93 -5.44 10.03
CA GLY A 140 -20.64 -6.75 9.46
C GLY A 140 -19.27 -6.86 8.77
N VAL A 141 -18.40 -5.87 8.92
CA VAL A 141 -17.03 -5.91 8.41
C VAL A 141 -16.19 -6.87 9.26
N LEU A 142 -15.40 -7.72 8.60
CA LEU A 142 -14.54 -8.70 9.26
C LEU A 142 -13.06 -8.28 9.26
N TYR A 143 -12.64 -7.51 8.26
CA TYR A 143 -11.26 -7.01 8.17
C TYR A 143 -11.15 -5.69 7.42
N THR A 144 -10.04 -4.99 7.66
CA THR A 144 -9.59 -3.82 6.89
C THR A 144 -8.09 -3.93 6.57
N ILE A 145 -7.62 -3.08 5.68
CA ILE A 145 -6.20 -2.90 5.35
C ILE A 145 -5.80 -1.49 5.76
N VAL A 146 -4.69 -1.36 6.49
CA VAL A 146 -4.05 -0.07 6.83
C VAL A 146 -2.56 -0.15 6.49
N ASP A 147 -1.83 0.96 6.59
CA ASP A 147 -0.40 1.00 6.27
C ASP A 147 0.50 0.38 7.34
N ASP A 148 1.63 -0.18 6.91
CA ASP A 148 2.69 -0.70 7.80
C ASP A 148 3.15 0.32 8.86
N THR A 149 3.06 1.61 8.55
CA THR A 149 3.32 2.75 9.43
C THR A 149 2.54 2.67 10.74
N HIS A 150 1.29 2.20 10.70
CA HIS A 150 0.44 2.04 11.88
C HIS A 150 1.01 1.00 12.84
N PHE A 151 1.53 -0.09 12.29
CA PHE A 151 2.13 -1.20 13.05
C PHE A 151 3.52 -0.81 13.57
N LYS A 152 4.31 -0.10 12.75
CA LYS A 152 5.61 0.45 13.14
C LYS A 152 5.50 1.46 14.29
N ALA A 153 4.43 2.25 14.31
CA ALA A 153 4.14 3.21 15.39
C ALA A 153 3.96 2.55 16.77
N VAL A 154 3.70 1.23 16.82
CA VAL A 154 3.59 0.46 18.08
C VAL A 154 4.76 -0.49 18.32
N GLY A 155 5.85 -0.31 17.57
CA GLY A 155 7.10 -1.05 17.75
C GLY A 155 7.20 -2.38 16.99
N LEU A 156 6.27 -2.68 16.08
CA LEU A 156 6.40 -3.84 15.19
C LEU A 156 7.38 -3.54 14.06
N ASN A 157 8.19 -4.53 13.69
CA ASN A 157 9.15 -4.45 12.59
C ASN A 157 8.64 -5.20 11.34
N GLU A 158 9.38 -5.13 10.23
CA GLU A 158 9.01 -5.72 8.93
C GLU A 158 8.62 -7.21 9.01
N ASP A 159 9.32 -8.02 9.83
CA ASP A 159 9.06 -9.46 9.90
C ASP A 159 7.68 -9.79 10.47
N HIS A 160 7.13 -8.88 11.29
CA HIS A 160 5.80 -9.00 11.89
C HIS A 160 4.66 -8.66 10.92
N LEU A 161 4.95 -8.13 9.73
CA LEU A 161 3.91 -7.58 8.83
C LEU A 161 3.39 -8.60 7.81
N PHE A 162 3.87 -9.84 7.84
CA PHE A 162 3.53 -10.88 6.89
C PHE A 162 2.32 -11.73 7.32
N GLY A 163 1.24 -11.06 7.69
CA GLY A 163 0.04 -11.65 8.26
C GLY A 163 -1.01 -10.58 8.60
N TYR A 164 -1.95 -10.95 9.47
CA TYR A 164 -2.89 -10.00 10.05
C TYR A 164 -2.92 -10.10 11.56
N TYR A 165 -3.38 -9.03 12.19
CA TYR A 165 -3.62 -8.97 13.62
C TYR A 165 -5.10 -8.77 13.91
N VAL A 166 -5.49 -9.15 15.11
CA VAL A 166 -6.81 -8.84 15.66
C VAL A 166 -6.72 -7.58 16.50
N SER A 167 -7.65 -6.65 16.31
CA SER A 167 -7.91 -5.56 17.25
C SER A 167 -9.33 -5.70 17.81
N GLU A 168 -9.55 -5.10 18.98
CA GLU A 168 -10.80 -5.23 19.73
C GLU A 168 -11.22 -3.87 20.29
N GLU A 169 -12.53 -3.64 20.32
CA GLU A 169 -13.16 -2.51 21.00
C GLU A 169 -14.54 -2.94 21.54
N GLN A 170 -14.73 -2.87 22.86
CA GLN A 170 -16.00 -3.18 23.53
C GLN A 170 -16.61 -4.55 23.19
N GLY A 171 -15.77 -5.58 23.09
CA GLY A 171 -16.11 -6.95 22.73
C GLY A 171 -16.31 -7.18 21.24
N ARG A 172 -16.15 -6.14 20.40
CA ARG A 172 -16.15 -6.26 18.93
C ARG A 172 -14.75 -6.46 18.42
N VAL A 173 -14.61 -7.25 17.37
CA VAL A 173 -13.33 -7.68 16.83
C VAL A 173 -13.23 -7.31 15.36
N LEU A 174 -12.09 -6.74 14.97
CA LEU A 174 -11.73 -6.48 13.58
C LEU A 174 -10.34 -7.05 13.29
N ARG A 175 -10.16 -7.61 12.10
CA ARG A 175 -8.84 -8.07 11.62
C ARG A 175 -8.20 -6.96 10.79
N ILE A 176 -6.91 -6.75 10.96
CA ILE A 176 -6.20 -5.65 10.33
C ILE A 176 -4.95 -6.20 9.65
N PHE A 177 -4.87 -5.99 8.34
CA PHE A 177 -3.66 -6.23 7.56
C PHE A 177 -2.82 -4.95 7.46
N ALA A 178 -1.50 -5.13 7.37
CA ALA A 178 -0.56 -4.07 7.01
C ALA A 178 -0.27 -4.15 5.50
N THR A 179 -0.57 -3.09 4.74
CA THR A 179 -0.04 -2.97 3.38
C THR A 179 1.46 -2.72 3.45
N ALA A 180 2.23 -3.52 2.71
CA ALA A 180 3.68 -3.40 2.65
C ALA A 180 4.06 -2.20 1.78
N LYS A 181 4.73 -1.21 2.39
CA LYS A 181 5.22 -0.02 1.65
C LYS A 181 6.11 -0.41 0.47
N HIS A 182 6.93 -1.46 0.62
CA HIS A 182 7.77 -1.94 -0.48
C HIS A 182 6.94 -2.32 -1.72
N LEU A 183 5.83 -3.04 -1.55
CA LEU A 183 4.95 -3.41 -2.67
C LEU A 183 4.27 -2.17 -3.28
N ARG A 184 3.77 -1.25 -2.45
CA ARG A 184 3.21 0.03 -2.92
C ARG A 184 4.24 0.86 -3.70
N TYR A 185 5.53 0.79 -3.39
CA TYR A 185 6.53 1.58 -4.09
C TYR A 185 7.12 0.88 -5.31
N THR A 186 6.94 -0.43 -5.44
CA THR A 186 7.51 -1.22 -6.54
C THR A 186 6.48 -1.70 -7.54
N ILE A 187 5.22 -1.90 -7.17
CA ILE A 187 4.14 -2.30 -8.09
C ILE A 187 3.35 -1.04 -8.48
N PRO A 188 3.22 -0.66 -9.76
CA PRO A 188 3.76 -1.28 -10.96
C PRO A 188 5.03 -0.58 -11.51
N TRP A 189 5.90 -0.05 -10.67
CA TRP A 189 7.02 0.82 -11.09
C TRP A 189 8.33 0.08 -11.36
N ALA A 190 8.74 -0.81 -10.46
CA ALA A 190 9.97 -1.56 -10.56
C ALA A 190 9.84 -2.66 -11.63
N PRO A 191 10.95 -3.16 -12.18
CA PRO A 191 10.93 -4.35 -13.01
C PRO A 191 10.27 -5.54 -12.30
N VAL A 192 9.51 -6.35 -13.04
CA VAL A 192 8.73 -7.47 -12.48
C VAL A 192 9.61 -8.46 -11.72
N GLU A 193 10.80 -8.73 -12.25
CA GLU A 193 11.81 -9.59 -11.64
C GLU A 193 12.29 -9.11 -10.28
N GLU A 194 12.36 -7.79 -10.05
CA GLU A 194 12.74 -7.22 -8.75
C GLU A 194 11.63 -7.45 -7.72
N VAL A 195 10.37 -7.24 -8.11
CA VAL A 195 9.20 -7.52 -7.26
C VAL A 195 9.16 -8.99 -6.87
N ILE A 196 9.34 -9.89 -7.85
CA ILE A 196 9.33 -11.35 -7.61
C ILE A 196 10.52 -11.76 -6.74
N ALA A 197 11.71 -11.19 -6.96
CA ALA A 197 12.89 -11.47 -6.14
C ALA A 197 12.71 -11.01 -4.69
N TRP A 198 12.08 -9.85 -4.47
CA TRP A 198 11.73 -9.40 -3.14
C TRP A 198 10.72 -10.33 -2.49
N LEU A 199 9.61 -10.68 -3.15
CA LEU A 199 8.64 -11.64 -2.62
C LEU A 199 9.31 -12.97 -2.26
N ARG A 200 10.27 -13.44 -3.08
CA ARG A 200 11.00 -14.68 -2.81
C ARG A 200 11.85 -14.60 -1.56
N SER A 201 12.48 -13.45 -1.29
CA SER A 201 13.27 -13.26 -0.08
C SER A 201 12.42 -13.19 1.19
N GLN A 202 11.11 -12.97 1.07
CA GLN A 202 10.17 -13.00 2.20
C GLN A 202 9.55 -14.39 2.45
N ALA A 203 9.71 -15.34 1.53
CA ALA A 203 9.16 -16.67 1.70
C ALA A 203 9.99 -17.47 2.73
N THR A 204 9.32 -18.14 3.68
CA THR A 204 9.98 -18.95 4.72
C THR A 204 9.38 -20.35 4.80
N GLU A 205 10.07 -21.26 5.49
CA GLU A 205 9.50 -22.57 5.86
C GLU A 205 8.62 -22.51 7.13
N ASP A 206 8.65 -21.38 7.84
CA ASP A 206 8.01 -21.15 9.14
C ASP A 206 6.54 -20.76 9.01
N GLY A 207 5.75 -21.68 8.47
CA GLY A 207 4.30 -21.53 8.35
C GLY A 207 3.85 -20.55 7.26
N PRO A 208 2.52 -20.33 7.15
CA PRO A 208 1.93 -19.53 6.09
C PRO A 208 2.14 -18.03 6.34
N ARG A 209 2.81 -17.34 5.43
CA ARG A 209 2.99 -15.87 5.42
C ARG A 209 2.15 -15.23 4.32
N VAL A 210 1.67 -14.00 4.52
CA VAL A 210 1.05 -13.21 3.43
C VAL A 210 1.68 -11.83 3.34
N ALA A 211 2.11 -11.45 2.14
CA ALA A 211 2.43 -10.06 1.81
C ALA A 211 1.16 -9.39 1.27
N VAL A 212 0.83 -8.21 1.78
CA VAL A 212 -0.38 -7.48 1.38
C VAL A 212 -0.01 -6.17 0.70
N MET A 213 -0.70 -5.84 -0.38
CA MET A 213 -0.68 -4.51 -0.98
C MET A 213 -2.11 -4.00 -1.15
N GLY A 214 -2.45 -2.94 -0.43
CA GLY A 214 -3.62 -2.11 -0.71
C GLY A 214 -3.16 -0.80 -1.34
N ASP A 215 -3.64 -0.46 -2.53
CA ASP A 215 -3.27 0.79 -3.21
C ASP A 215 -4.30 1.20 -4.26
N ASP A 216 -4.18 2.43 -4.76
CA ASP A 216 -5.10 3.00 -5.75
C ASP A 216 -5.05 2.21 -7.07
N GLY A 217 -6.22 1.92 -7.64
CA GLY A 217 -6.37 1.27 -8.94
C GLY A 217 -6.02 2.22 -10.08
N GLU A 218 -6.21 3.53 -9.90
CA GLU A 218 -5.88 4.60 -10.84
C GLU A 218 -4.38 4.63 -11.17
N LYS A 219 -3.55 4.12 -10.26
CA LYS A 219 -2.12 3.90 -10.45
C LYS A 219 -1.80 3.04 -11.66
N PHE A 220 -2.69 2.10 -11.99
CA PHE A 220 -2.54 1.19 -13.12
C PHE A 220 -3.15 1.78 -14.40
N GLY A 221 -2.88 3.05 -14.69
CA GLY A 221 -3.14 3.62 -16.01
C GLY A 221 -3.56 5.08 -16.05
N LEU A 222 -4.31 5.57 -15.06
CA LEU A 222 -4.81 6.94 -15.07
C LEU A 222 -3.71 7.97 -14.74
N TRP A 223 -2.78 7.63 -13.86
CA TRP A 223 -1.69 8.53 -13.48
C TRP A 223 -0.76 8.82 -14.68
N PRO A 224 -0.08 9.98 -14.73
CA PRO A 224 0.74 10.36 -15.88
C PRO A 224 1.75 9.29 -16.30
N GLY A 225 1.69 8.87 -17.57
CA GLY A 225 2.60 7.88 -18.16
C GLY A 225 2.29 6.42 -17.80
N THR A 226 1.37 6.17 -16.86
CA THR A 226 1.13 4.82 -16.34
C THR A 226 0.32 3.95 -17.29
N TYR A 227 -0.53 4.51 -18.15
CA TYR A 227 -1.23 3.74 -19.19
C TYR A 227 -0.24 3.07 -20.16
N ALA A 228 0.71 3.86 -20.67
CA ALA A 228 1.75 3.38 -21.56
C ALA A 228 2.63 2.31 -20.87
N HIS A 229 2.95 2.52 -19.60
CA HIS A 229 3.76 1.58 -18.82
C HIS A 229 3.02 0.27 -18.50
N CYS A 230 1.81 0.35 -17.94
CA CYS A 230 1.05 -0.80 -17.47
C CYS A 230 0.48 -1.63 -18.61
N TRP A 231 0.00 -0.99 -19.67
CA TRP A 231 -0.83 -1.63 -20.70
C TRP A 231 -0.16 -1.69 -22.08
N GLU A 232 0.41 -0.59 -22.58
CA GLU A 232 1.06 -0.62 -23.90
C GLU A 232 2.39 -1.38 -23.88
N LYS A 233 3.18 -1.23 -22.81
CA LYS A 233 4.40 -1.99 -22.57
C LYS A 233 4.15 -3.33 -21.85
N GLY A 234 2.92 -3.57 -21.39
CA GLY A 234 2.50 -4.87 -20.86
C GLY A 234 2.98 -5.21 -19.44
N TRP A 235 3.40 -4.25 -18.61
CA TRP A 235 3.91 -4.54 -17.26
C TRP A 235 2.95 -5.38 -16.42
N VAL A 236 1.64 -5.12 -16.47
CA VAL A 236 0.65 -5.87 -15.68
C VAL A 236 0.51 -7.32 -16.19
N ASP A 237 0.48 -7.51 -17.51
CA ASP A 237 0.43 -8.86 -18.10
C ASP A 237 1.72 -9.66 -17.79
N ASP A 238 2.88 -9.00 -17.80
CA ASP A 238 4.16 -9.61 -17.42
C ASP A 238 4.19 -9.98 -15.94
N PHE A 239 3.71 -9.10 -15.06
CA PHE A 239 3.60 -9.36 -13.63
C PHE A 239 2.67 -10.55 -13.35
N PHE A 240 1.47 -10.56 -13.94
CA PHE A 240 0.51 -11.66 -13.77
C PHE A 240 1.04 -12.99 -14.34
N SER A 241 1.75 -12.95 -15.47
CA SER A 241 2.43 -14.12 -16.03
C SER A 241 3.54 -14.64 -15.10
N ALA A 242 4.29 -13.75 -14.46
CA ALA A 242 5.31 -14.12 -13.49
C ALA A 242 4.68 -14.78 -12.25
N LEU A 243 3.57 -14.26 -11.73
CA LEU A 243 2.82 -14.90 -10.63
C LEU A 243 2.36 -16.31 -11.02
N ALA A 244 1.94 -16.52 -12.28
CA ALA A 244 1.59 -17.86 -12.80
C ALA A 244 2.78 -18.82 -12.77
N ARG A 245 3.94 -18.34 -13.18
CA ARG A 245 5.18 -19.12 -13.27
C ARG A 245 5.69 -19.53 -11.89
N GLU A 246 5.57 -18.65 -10.91
CA GLU A 246 6.07 -18.85 -9.54
C GLU A 246 5.04 -19.51 -8.59
N LYS A 247 3.90 -19.99 -9.12
CA LYS A 247 2.75 -20.51 -8.34
C LYS A 247 3.05 -21.65 -7.35
N GLU A 248 4.18 -22.35 -7.53
CA GLU A 248 4.61 -23.43 -6.63
C GLU A 248 4.95 -22.92 -5.22
N TRP A 249 5.41 -21.67 -5.11
CA TRP A 249 5.79 -21.05 -3.83
C TRP A 249 5.10 -19.71 -3.58
N LEU A 250 4.57 -19.03 -4.61
CA LEU A 250 3.89 -17.75 -4.50
C LEU A 250 2.42 -17.87 -4.92
N ILE A 251 1.50 -17.75 -3.97
CA ILE A 251 0.07 -17.98 -4.21
C ILE A 251 -0.70 -16.68 -4.04
N THR A 252 -1.41 -16.24 -5.09
CA THR A 252 -2.32 -15.10 -4.95
C THR A 252 -3.59 -15.49 -4.22
N ILE A 253 -4.05 -14.64 -3.30
CA ILE A 253 -5.19 -14.93 -2.42
C ILE A 253 -6.00 -13.66 -2.13
N PRO A 254 -7.33 -13.71 -2.20
CA PRO A 254 -8.16 -12.64 -1.66
C PRO A 254 -7.96 -12.50 -0.14
N PRO A 255 -7.88 -11.29 0.44
CA PRO A 255 -7.58 -11.14 1.86
C PRO A 255 -8.65 -11.77 2.78
N GLY A 256 -9.94 -11.73 2.38
CA GLY A 256 -11.04 -12.37 3.08
C GLY A 256 -10.93 -13.90 3.12
N GLU A 257 -10.34 -14.50 2.10
CA GLU A 257 -10.01 -15.92 2.09
C GLU A 257 -8.84 -16.22 3.03
N TYR A 258 -7.79 -15.39 3.04
CA TYR A 258 -6.66 -15.60 3.94
C TYR A 258 -7.08 -15.59 5.42
N ILE A 259 -7.94 -14.65 5.84
CA ILE A 259 -8.41 -14.61 7.24
C ILE A 259 -9.30 -15.80 7.64
N ARG A 260 -9.91 -16.48 6.67
CA ARG A 260 -10.75 -17.66 6.90
C ARG A 260 -9.88 -18.90 7.10
N ASP A 261 -8.80 -18.99 6.34
CA ASP A 261 -7.99 -20.21 6.23
C ASP A 261 -6.78 -20.21 7.19
N PHE A 262 -6.34 -19.04 7.67
CA PHE A 262 -5.16 -18.89 8.53
C PHE A 262 -5.44 -18.12 9.82
N PRO A 263 -4.78 -18.46 10.94
CA PRO A 263 -4.93 -17.73 12.20
C PRO A 263 -4.23 -16.35 12.15
N PRO A 264 -4.62 -15.39 13.02
CA PRO A 264 -3.90 -14.14 13.16
C PRO A 264 -2.49 -14.38 13.74
N LEU A 265 -1.57 -13.46 13.46
CA LEU A 265 -0.25 -13.42 14.10
C LEU A 265 -0.34 -13.05 15.58
N GLY A 266 -1.41 -12.36 15.98
CA GLY A 266 -1.68 -12.02 17.35
C GLY A 266 -2.73 -10.92 17.46
N ARG A 267 -2.62 -10.16 18.55
CA ARG A 267 -3.47 -8.99 18.82
C ARG A 267 -2.64 -7.72 18.75
N VAL A 268 -3.22 -6.64 18.23
CA VAL A 268 -2.60 -5.32 18.14
C VAL A 268 -3.61 -4.22 18.49
N TYR A 269 -3.12 -3.10 19.00
CA TYR A 269 -3.87 -1.86 19.18
C TYR A 269 -3.09 -0.75 18.51
N LEU A 270 -3.58 -0.28 17.37
CA LEU A 270 -2.90 0.72 16.55
C LEU A 270 -3.33 2.13 17.01
N PRO A 271 -2.42 3.12 17.07
CA PRO A 271 -2.74 4.49 17.43
C PRO A 271 -3.50 5.19 16.31
N THR A 272 -4.03 6.39 16.58
CA THR A 272 -4.52 7.26 15.51
C THR A 272 -3.40 7.57 14.52
N ALA A 273 -3.57 7.16 13.27
CA ALA A 273 -2.53 7.27 12.25
C ALA A 273 -3.14 7.20 10.83
N SER A 274 -2.28 7.40 9.85
CA SER A 274 -2.54 7.21 8.42
C SER A 274 -1.21 6.78 7.75
N TYR A 275 -1.18 6.75 6.42
CA TYR A 275 0.05 6.51 5.66
C TYR A 275 1.07 7.63 5.87
N ASP A 276 2.36 7.32 5.67
CA ASP A 276 3.48 8.24 5.93
C ASP A 276 3.29 9.62 5.31
N GLU A 277 2.84 9.68 4.06
CA GLU A 277 2.68 10.93 3.33
C GLU A 277 1.61 11.84 3.96
N MET A 278 0.53 11.28 4.51
CA MET A 278 -0.51 12.04 5.21
C MET A 278 0.03 12.74 6.47
N THR A 279 1.04 12.16 7.13
CA THR A 279 1.65 12.76 8.35
C THR A 279 2.34 14.10 8.07
N GLU A 280 2.75 14.34 6.82
CA GLU A 280 3.30 15.62 6.37
C GLU A 280 2.20 16.61 5.98
N TRP A 281 1.16 16.15 5.27
CA TRP A 281 0.10 17.00 4.73
C TRP A 281 -0.89 17.50 5.78
N ALA A 282 -1.10 16.72 6.84
CA ALA A 282 -2.01 17.05 7.93
C ALA A 282 -1.45 18.09 8.92
N LEU A 283 -0.17 18.45 8.81
CA LEU A 283 0.46 19.44 9.69
C LEU A 283 0.12 20.88 9.29
N PRO A 284 0.08 21.83 10.25
CA PRO A 284 0.07 23.26 9.94
C PRO A 284 1.22 23.63 8.98
N PRO A 285 1.03 24.59 8.05
CA PRO A 285 1.98 24.84 6.96
C PRO A 285 3.45 25.03 7.39
N ALA A 286 3.70 25.71 8.50
CA ALA A 286 5.05 25.92 9.01
C ALA A 286 5.73 24.61 9.46
N LEU A 287 4.99 23.73 10.14
CA LEU A 287 5.51 22.43 10.61
C LEU A 287 5.63 21.43 9.45
N SER A 288 4.72 21.49 8.48
CA SER A 288 4.82 20.70 7.25
C SER A 288 6.09 21.06 6.46
N ALA A 289 6.39 22.36 6.31
CA ALA A 289 7.62 22.83 5.67
C ALA A 289 8.89 22.39 6.44
N GLU A 290 8.89 22.50 7.77
CA GLU A 290 9.99 22.03 8.61
C GLU A 290 10.22 20.52 8.45
N LEU A 291 9.15 19.72 8.45
CA LEU A 291 9.25 18.27 8.22
C LEU A 291 9.75 17.92 6.82
N ALA A 292 9.32 18.67 5.79
CA ALA A 292 9.80 18.49 4.43
C ALA A 292 11.31 18.78 4.32
N ASP A 293 11.78 19.83 5.00
CA ASP A 293 13.20 20.20 5.07
C ASP A 293 14.03 19.17 5.88
N LEU A 294 13.41 18.49 6.85
CA LEU A 294 14.02 17.41 7.63
C LEU A 294 14.24 16.11 6.83
N LYS A 295 13.83 16.02 5.56
CA LYS A 295 14.07 14.83 4.71
C LYS A 295 15.54 14.61 4.34
N HIS A 296 16.44 15.55 4.63
CA HIS A 296 17.88 15.29 4.65
C HIS A 296 18.31 14.79 6.04
N ARG A 297 18.35 13.46 6.21
CA ARG A 297 18.77 12.73 7.43
C ARG A 297 20.29 12.83 7.71
N LEU A 298 20.85 14.03 7.82
CA LEU A 298 22.18 14.22 8.37
C LEU A 298 22.08 14.41 9.88
N ALA A 299 22.49 13.38 10.63
CA ALA A 299 22.89 13.56 12.02
C ALA A 299 24.38 13.92 12.02
N VAL A 300 24.71 15.18 12.32
CA VAL A 300 26.09 15.57 12.64
C VAL A 300 26.23 15.43 14.14
N GLN A 301 26.96 14.41 14.57
CA GLN A 301 27.29 14.22 15.97
C GLN A 301 28.50 15.09 16.31
N ALA A 302 28.43 15.83 17.42
CA ALA A 302 29.51 16.72 17.84
C ALA A 302 30.74 15.96 18.38
N ASP A 303 30.57 14.68 18.72
CA ASP A 303 31.60 13.79 19.26
C ASP A 303 31.36 12.32 18.85
N ASP A 304 32.33 11.45 19.17
CA ASP A 304 32.34 10.02 18.84
C ASP A 304 31.38 9.15 19.70
N SER A 305 30.40 9.75 20.40
CA SER A 305 29.43 8.97 21.17
C SER A 305 28.45 8.24 20.26
N LEU A 306 28.01 7.02 20.61
CA LEU A 306 26.90 6.37 19.90
C LEU A 306 25.57 7.00 20.36
N SER A 307 24.65 7.26 19.44
CA SER A 307 23.32 7.77 19.81
C SER A 307 22.56 6.72 20.62
N ASP A 308 22.13 7.07 21.83
CA ASP A 308 21.33 6.19 22.71
C ASP A 308 19.95 5.83 22.12
N TYR A 309 19.50 6.56 21.10
CA TYR A 309 18.16 6.45 20.52
C TYR A 309 18.14 5.79 19.13
N TYR A 310 19.26 5.80 18.40
CA TYR A 310 19.31 5.36 17.00
C TYR A 310 20.45 4.39 16.77
N GLY A 311 20.11 3.10 16.61
CA GLY A 311 21.02 2.09 16.08
C GLY A 311 20.95 2.04 14.55
N VAL A 312 22.08 2.02 13.87
CA VAL A 312 22.16 1.75 12.42
C VAL A 312 22.31 0.24 12.21
N THR A 313 21.29 -0.42 11.67
CA THR A 313 21.26 -1.88 11.45
C THR A 313 21.67 -2.31 10.03
N GLY A 314 22.21 -1.39 9.22
CA GLY A 314 22.68 -1.66 7.85
C GLY A 314 24.13 -1.24 7.62
N ILE A 315 24.75 -1.78 6.56
CA ILE A 315 26.08 -1.34 6.11
C ILE A 315 25.95 0.11 5.64
N PRO A 316 26.61 1.09 6.29
CA PRO A 316 26.41 2.49 5.94
C PRO A 316 26.92 2.77 4.52
N HIS A 317 26.11 3.48 3.74
CA HIS A 317 26.45 3.95 2.39
C HIS A 317 26.47 5.48 2.42
N VAL A 318 27.58 6.08 2.01
CA VAL A 318 27.77 7.54 1.98
C VAL A 318 28.10 7.98 0.56
N VAL A 319 27.42 9.02 0.08
CA VAL A 319 27.69 9.67 -1.21
C VAL A 319 28.03 11.14 -0.95
N VAL A 320 29.16 11.60 -1.45
CA VAL A 320 29.58 13.01 -1.40
C VAL A 320 29.30 13.66 -2.74
N ILE A 321 28.51 14.73 -2.75
CA ILE A 321 28.15 15.52 -3.93
C ILE A 321 28.65 16.95 -3.70
N ASP A 322 29.28 17.55 -4.71
CA ASP A 322 29.73 18.95 -4.61
C ASP A 322 28.61 19.97 -4.87
N GLN A 323 28.94 21.25 -4.73
CA GLN A 323 27.99 22.37 -4.94
C GLN A 323 27.53 22.52 -6.40
N GLN A 324 28.17 21.83 -7.35
CA GLN A 324 27.77 21.79 -8.76
C GLN A 324 26.91 20.55 -9.07
N GLY A 325 26.57 19.74 -8.06
CA GLY A 325 25.75 18.54 -8.21
C GLY A 325 26.53 17.33 -8.72
N ILE A 326 27.87 17.36 -8.70
CA ILE A 326 28.72 16.27 -9.19
C ILE A 326 29.02 15.31 -8.04
N VAL A 327 28.77 14.01 -8.25
CA VAL A 327 29.17 12.96 -7.30
C VAL A 327 30.69 12.86 -7.28
N ARG A 328 31.29 13.15 -6.12
CA ARG A 328 32.74 13.13 -5.91
C ARG A 328 33.23 11.84 -5.27
N MET A 329 32.39 11.17 -4.48
CA MET A 329 32.74 9.91 -3.82
C MET A 329 31.51 9.10 -3.45
N MET A 330 31.62 7.77 -3.52
CA MET A 330 30.68 6.82 -2.90
C MET A 330 31.49 5.83 -2.05
N LYS A 331 31.05 5.61 -0.80
CA LYS A 331 31.66 4.68 0.14
C LYS A 331 30.62 3.76 0.77
N VAL A 332 31.01 2.51 0.97
CA VAL A 332 30.20 1.46 1.60
C VAL A 332 30.99 0.89 2.77
N GLY A 333 30.34 0.72 3.92
CA GLY A 333 30.92 0.14 5.12
C GLY A 333 31.40 1.17 6.14
N SER A 334 31.36 0.77 7.41
CA SER A 334 31.86 1.54 8.55
C SER A 334 33.35 1.30 8.78
N GLY A 335 34.09 2.34 9.19
CA GLY A 335 35.50 2.20 9.59
C GLY A 335 36.27 3.51 9.49
N GLU A 336 37.32 3.63 10.29
CA GLU A 336 38.11 4.85 10.43
C GLU A 336 38.74 5.32 9.10
N ALA A 337 39.14 4.38 8.24
CA ALA A 337 39.69 4.71 6.93
C ALA A 337 38.64 5.33 5.99
N ASN A 338 37.39 4.85 6.03
CA ASN A 338 36.30 5.43 5.26
C ASN A 338 35.92 6.82 5.81
N ALA A 339 35.87 6.96 7.14
CA ALA A 339 35.59 8.24 7.80
C ALA A 339 36.61 9.32 7.41
N LYS A 340 37.92 9.03 7.53
CA LYS A 340 39.00 9.97 7.14
C LYS A 340 38.95 10.34 5.67
N ALA A 341 38.62 9.39 4.78
CA ALA A 341 38.52 9.65 3.35
C ALA A 341 37.34 10.59 3.01
N ILE A 342 36.20 10.40 3.66
CA ILE A 342 35.01 11.25 3.49
C ILE A 342 35.30 12.66 4.03
N GLU A 343 35.83 12.76 5.26
CA GLU A 343 36.16 14.03 5.90
C GLU A 343 37.20 14.82 5.09
N GLY A 344 38.27 14.17 4.64
CA GLY A 344 39.31 14.80 3.83
C GLY A 344 38.78 15.38 2.51
N LEU A 345 37.90 14.65 1.84
CA LEU A 345 37.28 15.13 0.61
C LEU A 345 36.32 16.30 0.88
N ILE A 346 35.50 16.23 1.93
CA ILE A 346 34.62 17.35 2.30
C ILE A 346 35.45 18.61 2.60
N ALA A 347 36.54 18.48 3.36
CA ALA A 347 37.44 19.59 3.67
C ALA A 347 38.13 20.16 2.42
N GLU A 348 38.45 19.34 1.43
CA GLU A 348 38.97 19.80 0.14
C GLU A 348 37.92 20.58 -0.65
N LEU A 349 36.69 20.04 -0.76
CA LEU A 349 35.60 20.66 -1.52
C LEU A 349 35.09 21.97 -0.89
N LEU A 350 35.23 22.13 0.42
CA LEU A 350 34.84 23.34 1.15
C LEU A 350 35.93 24.43 1.17
N LYS A 351 37.17 24.14 0.73
CA LYS A 351 38.17 25.20 0.55
C LYS A 351 37.74 26.11 -0.59
N LYS A 352 37.44 27.37 -0.27
CA LYS A 352 37.14 28.40 -1.29
C LYS A 352 38.30 28.45 -2.30
N PRO A 353 38.01 28.47 -3.62
CA PRO A 353 39.05 28.72 -4.61
C PRO A 353 39.70 30.09 -4.30
N ALA A 354 41.03 30.14 -4.32
CA ALA A 354 41.75 31.40 -4.23
C ALA A 354 41.23 32.32 -5.35
N ALA A 355 40.85 33.55 -4.99
CA ALA A 355 40.48 34.56 -5.98
C ALA A 355 41.62 34.65 -7.01
N ALA A 356 41.31 34.34 -8.27
CA ALA A 356 42.24 34.54 -9.36
C ALA A 356 42.61 36.04 -9.43
N PRO A 357 43.89 36.39 -9.63
CA PRO A 357 44.37 37.77 -9.60
C PRO A 357 43.76 38.66 -10.69
#